data_AF-A0A243W5A7-F1
#
_entry.id   AF-A0A243W5A7-F1
#
_cell.length_a   1.000
_cell.length_b   1.000
_cell.length_c   1.000
_cell.angle_alpha   90.00
_cell.angle_beta   90.00
_cell.angle_gamma   90.00
#
_symmetry.space_group_name_H-M   'P 1'
#
loop_
_entity.id
_entity.type
_entity.pdbx_description
1 polymer ?
#
loop_
_entity_poly.entity_id
_entity_poly.type
_entity_poly.pdbx_seq_one_letter_code
_entity_poly.pdbx_strand_id
1 'polypeptide(L)'
;MLKTELRERLLTIEEYFVGMGKNNALFHPEAAAAAAINPVLCGSAFTQHDALQLIAVLEAAEQELHYDGSAWLDYKLSCKNALQQLGFDTEAERIQF
;
A
#
# COMPACT_ATOMS: atom_id res chain seq x y z
N MET A 1 1.81 9.86 13.57
CA MET A 1 0.42 9.39 13.35
C MET A 1 -0.02 9.91 11.99
N LEU A 2 -0.63 9.06 11.16
CA LEU A 2 -1.09 9.47 9.83
C LEU A 2 -2.22 10.49 9.91
N LYS A 3 -2.26 11.42 8.96
CA LYS A 3 -3.42 12.30 8.76
C LYS A 3 -4.67 11.47 8.46
N THR A 4 -5.81 11.85 9.04
CA THR A 4 -7.11 11.16 8.86
C THR A 4 -7.45 10.96 7.38
N GLU A 5 -7.27 11.98 6.56
CA GLU A 5 -7.56 11.94 5.11
C GLU A 5 -6.73 10.89 4.37
N LEU A 6 -5.46 10.71 4.73
CA LEU A 6 -4.59 9.72 4.10
C LEU A 6 -4.99 8.30 4.52
N ARG A 7 -5.34 8.12 5.80
CA ARG A 7 -5.87 6.86 6.30
C ARG A 7 -7.17 6.47 5.57
N GLU A 8 -8.11 7.40 5.44
CA GLU A 8 -9.37 7.17 4.72
C GLU A 8 -9.15 6.85 3.24
N ARG A 9 -8.17 7.52 2.60
CA ARG A 9 -7.79 7.23 1.22
C ARG A 9 -7.28 5.79 1.06
N LEU A 10 -6.36 5.35 1.92
CA LEU A 10 -5.80 3.99 1.89
C LEU A 10 -6.90 2.91 2.04
N LEU A 11 -7.86 3.14 2.94
CA LEU A 11 -8.99 2.22 3.16
C LEU A 11 -9.96 2.21 1.99
N THR A 12 -10.29 3.38 1.42
CA THR A 12 -11.16 3.47 0.23
C THR A 12 -10.58 2.71 -0.96
N ILE A 13 -9.26 2.80 -1.17
CA ILE A 13 -8.60 2.09 -2.26
C ILE A 13 -8.57 0.57 -2.01
N GLU A 14 -8.33 0.13 -0.77
CA GLU A 14 -8.44 -1.28 -0.38
C GLU A 14 -9.85 -1.83 -0.66
N GLU A 15 -10.89 -1.11 -0.25
CA GLU A 15 -12.28 -1.50 -0.52
C GLU A 15 -12.56 -1.65 -2.01
N TYR A 16 -11.97 -0.78 -2.84
CA TYR A 16 -12.04 -0.89 -4.29
C TYR A 16 -11.39 -2.18 -4.81
N PHE A 17 -10.16 -2.51 -4.38
CA PHE A 17 -9.49 -3.75 -4.79
C PHE A 17 -10.28 -4.99 -4.34
N VAL A 18 -10.76 -5.01 -3.10
CA VAL A 18 -11.57 -6.11 -2.57
C VAL A 18 -12.89 -6.24 -3.34
N GLY A 19 -13.54 -5.13 -3.67
CA GLY A 19 -14.77 -5.10 -4.46
C GLY A 19 -14.56 -5.66 -5.87
N MET A 20 -13.51 -5.23 -6.56
CA MET A 20 -13.16 -5.68 -7.91
C MET A 20 -12.67 -7.14 -7.93
N GLY A 21 -11.92 -7.55 -6.91
CA GLY A 21 -11.40 -8.90 -6.73
C GLY A 21 -12.47 -9.98 -6.66
N LYS A 22 -13.70 -9.65 -6.29
CA LYS A 22 -14.84 -10.60 -6.32
C LYS A 22 -15.14 -11.13 -7.72
N ASN A 23 -14.86 -10.32 -8.75
CA ASN A 23 -15.23 -10.62 -10.14
C ASN A 23 -14.03 -10.67 -11.08
N ASN A 24 -12.84 -10.25 -10.64
CA ASN A 24 -11.62 -10.26 -11.46
C ASN A 24 -10.40 -10.63 -10.61
N ALA A 25 -9.80 -11.78 -10.91
CA ALA A 25 -8.63 -12.30 -10.19
C ALA A 25 -7.39 -11.41 -10.32
N LEU A 26 -7.30 -10.55 -11.35
CA LEU A 26 -6.19 -9.61 -11.50
C LEU A 26 -6.10 -8.61 -10.35
N PHE A 27 -7.16 -8.41 -9.57
CA PHE A 27 -7.17 -7.51 -8.40
C PHE A 27 -6.79 -8.20 -7.08
N HIS A 28 -6.59 -9.53 -7.09
CA HIS A 28 -6.26 -10.29 -5.87
C HIS A 28 -4.90 -9.88 -5.28
N PRO A 29 -3.84 -9.66 -6.07
CA PRO A 29 -2.55 -9.24 -5.52
C PRO A 29 -2.64 -7.90 -4.78
N GLU A 30 -3.32 -6.90 -5.35
CA GLU A 30 -3.47 -5.57 -4.76
C GLU A 30 -4.36 -5.59 -3.52
N ALA A 31 -5.44 -6.39 -3.54
CA ALA A 31 -6.30 -6.58 -2.36
C ALA A 31 -5.53 -7.24 -1.20
N ALA A 32 -4.71 -8.25 -1.50
CA ALA A 32 -3.88 -8.93 -0.49
C ALA A 32 -2.80 -8.00 0.06
N ALA A 33 -2.13 -7.22 -0.82
CA ALA A 33 -1.15 -6.23 -0.42
C ALA A 33 -1.79 -5.17 0.49
N ALA A 34 -2.94 -4.63 0.11
CA ALA A 34 -3.62 -3.59 0.88
C ALA A 34 -4.06 -4.09 2.27
N ALA A 35 -4.60 -5.32 2.35
CA ALA A 35 -4.98 -5.94 3.62
C ALA A 35 -3.78 -6.21 4.55
N ALA A 36 -2.58 -6.42 4.01
CA ALA A 36 -1.36 -6.58 4.80
C ALA A 36 -0.79 -5.23 5.27
N ILE A 37 -0.85 -4.21 4.41
CA ILE A 37 -0.20 -2.91 4.64
C ILE A 37 -1.04 -1.98 5.51
N ASN A 38 -2.34 -1.85 5.22
CA ASN A 38 -3.21 -0.87 5.87
C ASN A 38 -3.26 -1.01 7.40
N PRO A 39 -3.37 -2.23 7.99
CA PRO A 39 -3.35 -2.38 9.44
C PRO A 39 -2.06 -1.89 10.09
N VAL A 40 -0.92 -2.09 9.43
CA VAL A 40 0.40 -1.68 9.92
C VAL A 40 0.55 -0.16 9.86
N LEU A 41 0.24 0.45 8.70
CA LEU A 41 0.29 1.90 8.52
C LEU A 41 -0.70 2.65 9.42
N CYS A 42 -1.88 2.09 9.64
CA CYS A 42 -2.93 2.70 10.46
C CYS A 42 -2.80 2.37 11.96
N GLY A 43 -1.78 1.60 12.34
CA GLY A 43 -1.50 1.22 13.72
C GLY A 43 -0.94 2.36 14.58
N SER A 44 -0.71 2.06 15.87
CA SER A 44 -0.20 3.02 16.85
C SER A 44 1.34 3.13 16.89
N ALA A 45 2.04 2.13 16.36
CA ALA A 45 3.50 2.09 16.30
C ALA A 45 3.94 1.64 14.91
N PHE A 46 4.90 2.35 14.33
CA PHE A 46 5.47 2.05 13.02
C PHE A 46 6.99 2.17 13.10
N THR A 47 7.69 1.15 12.62
CA THR A 47 9.14 1.00 12.74
C THR A 47 9.80 0.93 11.36
N GLN A 48 11.13 0.98 11.34
CA GLN A 48 11.89 0.77 10.10
C GLN A 48 11.67 -0.64 9.54
N HIS A 49 11.51 -1.65 10.40
CA HIS A 49 11.22 -3.00 9.96
C HIS A 49 9.88 -3.05 9.21
N ASP A 50 8.86 -2.36 9.73
CA ASP A 50 7.54 -2.28 9.10
C ASP A 50 7.60 -1.59 7.73
N ALA A 51 8.42 -0.54 7.61
CA ALA A 51 8.66 0.13 6.32
C ALA A 51 9.25 -0.83 5.28
N LEU A 52 10.29 -1.58 5.66
CA LEU A 52 10.93 -2.57 4.78
C LEU A 52 9.97 -3.71 4.40
N GLN A 53 9.16 -4.19 5.35
CA GLN A 53 8.15 -5.21 5.08
C GLN A 53 7.08 -4.70 4.11
N LEU A 54 6.60 -3.48 4.29
CA LEU A 54 5.63 -2.85 3.40
C LEU A 54 6.14 -2.79 1.97
N ILE A 55 7.40 -2.35 1.78
CA ILE A 55 8.04 -2.30 0.45
C ILE A 55 8.08 -3.69 -0.16
N ALA A 56 8.52 -4.71 0.59
CA ALA A 56 8.58 -6.08 0.09
C ALA A 56 7.19 -6.62 -0.31
N VAL A 57 6.12 -6.24 0.40
CA VAL A 57 4.74 -6.60 0.05
C VAL A 57 4.31 -5.93 -1.26
N LEU A 58 4.61 -4.64 -1.45
CA LEU A 58 4.32 -3.94 -2.70
C LEU A 58 5.07 -4.56 -3.88
N GLU A 59 6.36 -4.85 -3.71
CA GLU A 59 7.19 -5.48 -4.73
C GLU A 59 6.69 -6.89 -5.08
N ALA A 60 6.24 -7.68 -4.09
CA ALA A 60 5.69 -9.01 -4.33
C ALA A 60 4.42 -8.94 -5.20
N ALA A 61 3.53 -7.98 -4.94
CA ALA A 61 2.32 -7.80 -5.74
C ALA A 61 2.63 -7.44 -7.21
N GLU A 62 3.67 -6.63 -7.45
CA GLU A 62 4.16 -6.27 -8.80
C GLU A 62 4.76 -7.45 -9.59
N GLN A 63 5.21 -8.51 -8.90
CA GLN A 63 5.71 -9.72 -9.57
C GLN A 63 4.60 -10.71 -9.93
N GLU A 64 3.39 -10.51 -9.41
CA GLU A 64 2.23 -11.35 -9.73
C GLU A 64 1.52 -10.87 -11.00
N LEU A 65 0.68 -11.73 -11.59
CA LEU A 65 -0.20 -11.30 -12.66
C LEU A 65 -1.33 -10.45 -12.06
N HIS A 66 -1.22 -9.14 -12.19
CA HIS A 66 -2.07 -8.20 -11.49
C HIS A 66 -2.65 -7.11 -12.41
N TYR A 67 -3.52 -6.27 -11.86
CA TYR A 67 -4.15 -5.18 -12.57
C TYR A 67 -3.26 -3.92 -12.53
N ASP A 68 -2.55 -3.68 -13.63
CA ASP A 68 -1.77 -2.45 -13.79
C ASP A 68 -2.69 -1.27 -14.19
N GLY A 69 -3.31 -0.64 -13.19
CA GLY A 69 -4.19 0.50 -13.38
C GLY A 69 -3.98 1.63 -12.38
N SER A 70 -4.65 2.76 -12.65
CA SER A 70 -4.44 4.01 -11.89
C SER A 70 -4.71 3.90 -10.39
N ALA A 71 -5.61 3.01 -9.97
CA ALA A 71 -5.88 2.77 -8.55
C ALA A 71 -4.67 2.14 -7.82
N TRP A 72 -3.92 1.26 -8.49
CA TRP A 72 -2.72 0.64 -7.93
C TRP A 72 -1.59 1.67 -7.78
N LEU A 73 -1.38 2.50 -8.79
CA LEU A 73 -0.44 3.61 -8.70
C LEU A 73 -0.81 4.59 -7.57
N ASP A 74 -2.09 4.94 -7.44
CA ASP A 74 -2.56 5.82 -6.39
C ASP A 74 -2.35 5.22 -4.99
N TYR A 75 -2.53 3.91 -4.86
CA TYR A 75 -2.24 3.18 -3.62
C TYR A 75 -0.76 3.27 -3.24
N LYS A 76 0.14 2.99 -4.19
CA LYS A 76 1.60 3.09 -4.02
C LYS A 76 2.03 4.50 -3.60
N LEU A 77 1.50 5.53 -4.26
CA LEU A 77 1.78 6.94 -3.91
C LEU A 77 1.24 7.32 -2.52
N SER A 78 0.08 6.80 -2.15
CA SER A 78 -0.49 6.99 -0.81
C SER A 78 0.36 6.32 0.26
N CYS A 79 0.88 5.10 0.00
CA CYS A 79 1.83 4.43 0.87
C CYS A 79 3.14 5.22 1.01
N LYS A 80 3.68 5.75 -0.11
CA LYS A 80 4.86 6.63 -0.08
C LYS A 80 4.65 7.85 0.81
N ASN A 81 3.52 8.54 0.66
CA ASN A 81 3.17 9.69 1.49
C ASN A 81 3.03 9.30 2.97
N ALA A 82 2.47 8.11 3.25
CA ALA A 82 2.36 7.60 4.62
C ALA A 82 3.74 7.38 5.26
N LEU A 83 4.67 6.74 4.54
CA LEU A 83 6.04 6.53 4.99
C LEU A 83 6.74 7.86 5.28
N GLN A 84 6.60 8.85 4.38
CA GLN A 84 7.17 10.19 4.57
C GLN A 84 6.61 10.91 5.81
N GLN A 85 5.29 10.81 6.06
CA GLN A 85 4.67 11.38 7.27
C GLN A 85 5.12 10.69 8.56
N LEU A 86 5.54 9.44 8.47
CA LEU A 86 6.08 8.65 9.58
C LEU A 86 7.59 8.83 9.76
N GLY A 87 8.25 9.64 8.91
CA GLY A 87 9.67 9.96 9.00
C GLY A 87 10.59 8.99 8.25
N PHE A 88 10.05 8.14 7.38
CA PHE A 88 10.81 7.21 6.55
C PHE A 88 10.97 7.79 5.15
N ASP A 89 12.22 8.07 4.77
CA ASP A 89 12.53 8.66 3.48
C ASP A 89 12.74 7.58 2.42
N THR A 90 11.80 7.52 1.48
CA THR A 90 11.74 6.47 0.46
C THR A 90 12.76 6.66 -0.67
N GLU A 91 13.33 7.88 -0.83
CA GLU A 91 14.36 8.14 -1.83
C GLU A 91 15.75 7.60 -1.42
N ALA A 92 16.01 7.49 -0.12
CA ALA A 92 17.25 6.90 0.40
C ALA A 92 17.29 5.37 0.28
N GLU A 93 16.12 4.72 0.20
CA GLU A 93 15.98 3.25 0.24
C GLU A 93 15.76 2.58 -1.14
N ARG A 94 15.92 3.32 -2.26
CA ARG A 94 15.79 2.83 -3.66
C ARG A 94 14.40 2.29 -4.04
N ILE A 95 13.33 2.80 -3.44
CA ILE A 95 11.96 2.39 -3.79
C ILE A 95 11.57 3.09 -5.09
N GLN A 96 11.64 2.37 -6.21
CA GLN A 96 11.11 2.83 -7.51
C GLN A 96 9.63 2.46 -7.58
N PHE A 97 8.75 3.46 -7.54
CA PHE A 97 7.30 3.30 -7.66
C PHE A 97 6.83 3.37 -9.10
#